data_AF-A0A7C0Y7I7-F1
#
_entry.id   AF-A0A7C0Y7I7-F1
#
_cell.length_a   1.000
_cell.length_b   1.000
_cell.length_c   1.000
_cell.angle_alpha   90.00
_cell.angle_beta   90.00
_cell.angle_gamma   90.00
#
_symmetry.space_group_name_H-M   'P 1'
#
loop_
_entity.id
_entity.type
_entity.pdbx_description
1 polymer ?
#
loop_
_entity_poly.entity_id
_entity_poly.type
_entity_poly.pdbx_seq_one_letter_code
_entity_poly.pdbx_strand_id
1 'polypeptide(L)'
;MIRYYIKTSRDSKLREIKNIVRGCWIYIVNPEKKEIDKMVKKLGVSRDFITDPLDENERSRIEVDGDNIFIVFRIPHYVNKKILTMPLGIIITKSYFVTVSINKNVILDDFLKEKVKGFYTTKKTRFLLQIFARVNKYYISYLHEVERMVKDIEKGLAYSFKNEKIISLLELEKILVYFNTSVISNGNVMERIFRGNIIRLYEEDQDLLEDIIIENKQAIEMINIYTNILTSSMDAYASIIS
;
A
#
# COMPACT_ATOMS: atom_id res chain seq x y z
N MET A 1 -4.70 -3.90 18.49
CA MET A 1 -5.54 -5.07 18.08
C MET A 1 -4.70 -6.08 17.32
N ILE A 2 -4.68 -7.35 17.76
CA ILE A 2 -3.94 -8.44 17.10
C ILE A 2 -4.87 -9.62 16.83
N ARG A 3 -4.84 -10.17 15.61
CA ARG A 3 -5.58 -11.37 15.20
C ARG A 3 -4.70 -12.32 14.41
N TYR A 4 -5.08 -13.59 14.36
CA TYR A 4 -4.31 -14.64 13.70
C TYR A 4 -5.18 -15.40 12.72
N TYR A 5 -4.69 -15.59 11.50
CA TYR A 5 -5.43 -16.24 10.42
C TYR A 5 -4.62 -17.37 9.80
N ILE A 6 -5.28 -18.42 9.33
CA ILE A 6 -4.63 -19.48 8.57
C ILE A 6 -5.48 -19.90 7.37
N LYS A 7 -4.80 -20.10 6.23
CA LYS A 7 -5.37 -20.69 5.03
C LYS A 7 -4.28 -21.43 4.28
N THR A 8 -4.34 -22.76 4.30
CA THR A 8 -3.45 -23.65 3.54
C THR A 8 -4.06 -23.98 2.18
N SER A 9 -3.29 -24.59 1.28
CA SER A 9 -3.79 -25.05 -0.03
C SER A 9 -4.90 -26.10 0.05
N ARG A 10 -5.12 -26.69 1.22
CA ARG A 10 -6.19 -27.66 1.48
C ARG A 10 -7.44 -27.02 2.09
N ASP A 11 -7.33 -25.78 2.57
CA ASP A 11 -8.46 -25.07 3.19
C ASP A 11 -9.28 -24.35 2.10
N SER A 12 -10.61 -24.48 2.17
CA SER A 12 -11.52 -23.75 1.29
C SER A 12 -11.68 -22.28 1.69
N LYS A 13 -11.51 -21.97 2.98
CA LYS A 13 -11.73 -20.64 3.56
C LYS A 13 -10.63 -20.22 4.53
N LEU A 14 -10.42 -18.92 4.65
CA LEU A 14 -9.60 -18.31 5.69
C LEU A 14 -10.24 -18.54 7.08
N ARG A 15 -9.46 -19.02 8.04
CA ARG A 15 -9.92 -19.27 9.42
C ARG A 15 -9.17 -18.40 10.40
N GLU A 16 -9.91 -17.75 11.31
CA GLU A 16 -9.33 -17.08 12.48
C GLU A 16 -8.97 -18.14 13.54
N ILE A 17 -7.79 -18.02 14.15
CA ILE A 17 -7.27 -18.96 15.14
C ILE A 17 -6.88 -18.24 16.43
N LYS A 18 -6.92 -18.95 17.56
CA LYS A 18 -6.61 -18.38 18.88
C LYS A 18 -5.12 -18.30 19.18
N ASN A 19 -4.34 -19.21 18.63
CA ASN A 19 -2.90 -19.35 18.90
C ASN A 19 -2.09 -19.20 17.62
N ILE A 20 -0.90 -18.63 17.74
CA ILE A 20 0.07 -18.55 16.65
C ILE A 20 0.52 -19.97 16.30
N VAL A 21 0.41 -20.34 15.03
CA VAL A 21 0.89 -21.61 14.49
C VAL A 21 1.73 -21.34 13.24
N ARG A 22 2.62 -22.28 12.89
CA ARG A 22 3.45 -22.12 11.70
C ARG A 22 2.59 -21.94 10.45
N GLY A 23 2.93 -20.95 9.63
CA GLY A 23 2.23 -20.61 8.39
C GLY A 23 0.99 -19.72 8.60
N CYS A 24 0.71 -19.26 9.82
CA CYS A 24 -0.35 -18.29 10.04
C CYS A 24 0.05 -16.89 9.57
N TRP A 25 -0.95 -16.12 9.18
CA TRP A 25 -0.88 -14.67 9.03
C TRP A 25 -1.23 -14.00 10.35
N ILE A 26 -0.34 -13.15 10.85
CA ILE A 26 -0.52 -12.35 12.05
C ILE A 26 -0.89 -10.93 11.61
N TYR A 27 -2.11 -10.53 11.92
CA TYR A 27 -2.70 -9.26 11.55
C TYR A 27 -2.69 -8.31 12.75
N ILE A 28 -1.89 -7.25 12.66
CA ILE A 28 -1.68 -6.26 13.74
C ILE A 28 -2.19 -4.90 13.26
N VAL A 29 -3.08 -4.30 14.04
CA VAL A 29 -3.58 -2.95 13.81
C VAL A 29 -3.52 -2.16 15.11
N ASN A 30 -2.86 -1.00 15.07
CA ASN A 30 -2.67 -0.08 16.20
C ASN A 30 -2.36 -0.83 17.52
N PRO A 31 -1.22 -1.52 17.63
CA PRO A 31 -0.89 -2.29 18.81
C PRO A 31 -0.51 -1.38 19.98
N GLU A 32 -0.92 -1.73 21.20
CA GLU A 32 -0.45 -1.04 22.40
C GLU A 32 1.01 -1.42 22.72
N LYS A 33 1.71 -0.60 23.52
CA LYS A 33 3.11 -0.86 23.91
C LYS A 33 3.35 -2.27 24.46
N LYS A 34 2.44 -2.75 25.32
CA LYS A 34 2.50 -4.12 25.89
C LYS A 34 2.30 -5.21 24.81
N GLU A 35 1.44 -4.95 23.83
CA GLU A 35 1.23 -5.85 22.70
C GLU A 35 2.48 -5.91 21.80
N ILE A 36 3.12 -4.77 21.54
CA ILE A 36 4.39 -4.67 20.80
C ILE A 36 5.47 -5.53 21.48
N ASP A 37 5.71 -5.31 22.77
CA ASP A 37 6.74 -6.05 23.53
C ASP A 37 6.52 -7.56 23.49
N LYS A 38 5.26 -7.98 23.58
CA LYS A 38 4.86 -9.40 23.48
C LYS A 38 5.13 -9.96 22.09
N MET A 39 4.82 -9.20 21.04
CA MET A 39 5.00 -9.65 19.65
C MET A 39 6.47 -9.70 19.24
N VAL A 40 7.27 -8.71 19.61
CA VAL A 40 8.74 -8.71 19.40
C VAL A 40 9.35 -9.99 19.95
N LYS A 41 9.05 -10.33 21.22
CA LYS A 41 9.55 -11.55 21.87
C LYS A 41 9.06 -12.83 21.19
N LYS A 42 7.79 -12.88 20.79
CA LYS A 42 7.19 -14.08 20.15
C LYS A 42 7.68 -14.32 18.73
N LEU A 43 7.92 -13.25 17.98
CA LEU A 43 8.33 -13.31 16.58
C LEU A 43 9.86 -13.43 16.44
N GLY A 44 10.62 -12.96 17.43
CA GLY A 44 12.08 -12.92 17.37
C GLY A 44 12.58 -11.94 16.31
N VAL A 45 11.97 -10.75 16.25
CA VAL A 45 12.29 -9.68 15.28
C VAL A 45 12.64 -8.39 16.01
N SER A 46 13.30 -7.45 15.33
CA SER A 46 13.55 -6.12 15.89
C SER A 46 12.24 -5.42 16.30
N ARG A 47 12.32 -4.56 17.31
CA ARG A 47 11.19 -3.72 17.74
C ARG A 47 10.69 -2.84 16.60
N ASP A 48 11.64 -2.32 15.82
CA ASP A 48 11.42 -1.35 14.75
C ASP A 48 10.54 -1.92 13.64
N PHE A 49 10.55 -3.25 13.44
CA PHE A 49 9.68 -3.92 12.47
C PHE A 49 8.18 -3.77 12.80
N ILE A 50 7.85 -3.52 14.08
CA ILE A 50 6.47 -3.28 14.53
C ILE A 50 6.21 -1.78 14.73
N THR A 51 7.19 -1.00 15.15
CA THR A 51 6.99 0.43 15.46
C THR A 51 7.10 1.35 14.27
N ASP A 52 8.01 1.09 13.32
CA ASP A 52 8.21 1.95 12.15
C ASP A 52 6.94 2.07 11.29
N PRO A 53 6.18 0.98 11.03
CA PRO A 53 4.91 1.07 10.30
C PRO A 53 3.79 1.84 11.02
N LEU A 54 4.02 2.31 12.25
CA LEU A 54 3.09 3.14 13.01
C LEU A 54 3.42 4.63 12.88
N ASP A 55 4.55 5.01 12.31
CA ASP A 55 4.86 6.40 11.93
C ASP A 55 4.28 6.70 10.54
N GLU A 56 3.32 7.63 10.47
CA GLU A 56 2.68 8.04 9.21
C GLU A 56 3.66 8.51 8.13
N ASN A 57 4.85 8.97 8.52
CA ASN A 57 5.88 9.48 7.59
C ASN A 57 6.86 8.40 7.10
N GLU A 58 6.73 7.16 7.57
CA GLU A 58 7.65 6.08 7.25
C GLU A 58 7.67 5.76 5.75
N ARG A 59 8.87 5.64 5.16
CA ARG A 59 9.06 5.50 3.72
C ARG A 59 9.14 4.04 3.32
N SER A 60 8.67 3.74 2.10
CA SER A 60 8.79 2.37 1.60
C SER A 60 10.25 1.96 1.47
N ARG A 61 10.57 0.80 2.04
CA ARG A 61 11.91 0.22 2.05
C ARG A 61 11.82 -1.28 2.32
N ILE A 62 12.90 -1.98 2.02
CA ILE A 62 13.07 -3.40 2.33
C ILE A 62 14.37 -3.61 3.08
N GLU A 63 14.32 -4.42 4.12
CA GLU A 63 15.42 -4.77 4.99
C GLU A 63 15.47 -6.29 5.16
N VAL A 64 16.69 -6.81 5.25
CA VAL A 64 16.96 -8.22 5.53
C VAL A 64 17.74 -8.26 6.83
N ASP A 65 17.18 -8.93 7.83
CA ASP A 65 17.78 -9.12 9.15
C ASP A 65 17.82 -10.61 9.47
N GLY A 66 18.99 -11.22 9.23
CA GLY A 66 19.16 -12.68 9.25
C GLY A 66 18.22 -13.36 8.26
N ASP A 67 17.36 -14.25 8.76
CA ASP A 67 16.34 -14.98 7.98
C ASP A 67 15.01 -14.21 7.86
N ASN A 68 14.91 -13.01 8.42
CA ASN A 68 13.71 -12.20 8.42
C ASN A 68 13.79 -11.12 7.33
N ILE A 69 12.67 -10.88 6.67
CA ILE A 69 12.51 -9.79 5.72
C ILE A 69 11.48 -8.83 6.29
N PHE A 70 11.84 -7.55 6.34
CA PHE A 70 10.95 -6.48 6.71
C PHE A 70 10.76 -5.53 5.53
N ILE A 71 9.51 -5.22 5.25
CA ILE A 71 9.11 -4.33 4.17
C ILE A 71 8.18 -3.29 4.77
N VAL A 72 8.49 -2.02 4.56
CA VAL A 72 7.50 -0.95 4.65
C VAL A 72 7.01 -0.69 3.24
N PHE A 73 5.71 -0.66 3.05
CA PHE A 73 5.08 -0.35 1.77
C PHE A 73 4.00 0.72 1.97
N ARG A 74 3.98 1.77 1.17
CA ARG A 74 2.96 2.83 1.30
C ARG A 74 1.70 2.45 0.54
N ILE A 75 0.58 2.43 1.25
CA ILE A 75 -0.72 2.06 0.69
C ILE A 75 -1.66 3.26 0.66
N PRO A 76 -2.50 3.39 -0.38
CA PRO A 76 -3.50 4.43 -0.40
C PRO A 76 -4.70 3.99 0.42
N HIS A 77 -5.36 4.94 1.06
CA HIS A 77 -6.57 4.70 1.82
C HIS A 77 -7.45 5.94 1.87
N TYR A 78 -8.74 5.70 2.14
CA TYR A 78 -9.76 6.73 2.17
C TYR A 78 -10.16 7.00 3.61
N VAL A 79 -9.96 8.22 4.10
CA VAL A 79 -10.31 8.65 5.47
C VAL A 79 -11.10 9.93 5.40
N ASN A 80 -12.29 9.96 6.01
CA ASN A 80 -13.12 11.16 6.10
C ASN A 80 -13.31 11.89 4.75
N LYS A 81 -13.55 11.13 3.68
CA LYS A 81 -13.69 11.66 2.30
C LYS A 81 -12.41 12.21 1.66
N LYS A 82 -11.25 11.97 2.27
CA LYS A 82 -9.93 12.36 1.74
C LYS A 82 -9.11 11.12 1.39
N ILE A 83 -8.44 11.20 0.25
CA ILE A 83 -7.48 10.19 -0.20
C ILE A 83 -6.14 10.50 0.44
N LEU A 84 -5.58 9.55 1.20
CA LEU A 84 -4.31 9.68 1.91
C LEU A 84 -3.44 8.44 1.69
N THR A 85 -2.16 8.52 2.03
CA THR A 85 -1.27 7.35 2.06
C THR A 85 -0.85 7.05 3.49
N MET A 86 -0.61 5.77 3.80
CA MET A 86 -0.06 5.35 5.08
C MET A 86 0.89 4.16 4.89
N PRO A 87 1.85 3.94 5.79
CA PRO A 87 2.68 2.75 5.73
C PRO A 87 1.90 1.48 6.09
N LEU A 88 2.32 0.38 5.47
CA LEU A 88 1.98 -0.99 5.80
C LEU A 88 3.30 -1.73 6.03
N GLY A 89 3.51 -2.19 7.25
CA GLY A 89 4.62 -3.07 7.60
C GLY A 89 4.29 -4.50 7.22
N ILE A 90 5.21 -5.17 6.56
CA ILE A 90 5.11 -6.58 6.20
C ILE A 90 6.39 -7.27 6.69
N ILE A 91 6.23 -8.27 7.55
CA ILE A 91 7.34 -9.04 8.10
C ILE A 91 7.18 -10.49 7.67
N ILE A 92 8.20 -11.01 7.01
CA ILE A 92 8.27 -12.41 6.60
C ILE A 92 9.36 -13.06 7.42
N THR A 93 8.96 -13.99 8.27
CA THR A 93 9.90 -14.82 9.05
C THR A 93 9.88 -16.23 8.50
N LYS A 94 10.76 -17.12 8.99
CA LYS A 94 10.72 -18.56 8.67
C LYS A 94 9.36 -19.21 8.94
N SER A 95 8.64 -18.75 9.97
CA SER A 95 7.40 -19.39 10.45
C SER A 95 6.13 -18.61 10.14
N TYR A 96 6.17 -17.29 10.05
CA TYR A 96 4.98 -16.43 10.05
C TYR A 96 5.03 -15.40 8.92
N PHE A 97 3.84 -14.94 8.54
CA PHE A 97 3.65 -13.73 7.75
C PHE A 97 2.95 -12.71 8.65
N VAL A 98 3.50 -11.50 8.80
CA VAL A 98 2.96 -10.48 9.71
C VAL A 98 2.67 -9.22 8.93
N THR A 99 1.53 -8.60 9.20
CA THR A 99 1.20 -7.26 8.69
C THR A 99 0.92 -6.33 9.85
N VAL A 100 1.46 -5.12 9.81
CA VAL A 100 1.31 -4.08 10.84
C VAL A 100 0.87 -2.78 10.18
N SER A 101 -0.17 -2.15 10.70
CA SER A 101 -0.60 -0.81 10.27
C SER A 101 -1.22 -0.01 11.40
N ILE A 102 -1.17 1.32 11.28
CA ILE A 102 -1.83 2.23 12.23
C ILE A 102 -3.36 2.10 12.20
N ASN A 103 -3.94 1.89 11.01
CA ASN A 103 -5.38 1.76 10.82
C ASN A 103 -5.74 0.48 10.05
N LYS A 104 -6.98 0.02 10.19
CA LYS A 104 -7.56 -0.97 9.27
C LYS A 104 -7.57 -0.38 7.86
N ASN A 105 -7.44 -1.23 6.85
CA ASN A 105 -7.29 -0.77 5.48
C ASN A 105 -7.91 -1.71 4.47
N VAL A 106 -8.34 -1.14 3.35
CA VAL A 106 -9.06 -1.84 2.28
C VAL A 106 -8.22 -2.92 1.61
N ILE A 107 -6.89 -2.75 1.58
CA ILE A 107 -5.96 -3.72 1.00
C ILE A 107 -6.03 -5.05 1.74
N LEU A 108 -5.83 -5.03 3.05
CA LEU A 108 -5.85 -6.24 3.89
C LEU A 108 -7.28 -6.77 4.08
N ASP A 109 -8.26 -5.88 4.13
CA ASP A 109 -9.68 -6.24 4.18
C ASP A 109 -10.11 -7.12 2.99
N ASP A 110 -9.55 -6.91 1.81
CA ASP A 110 -9.84 -7.73 0.63
C ASP A 110 -9.37 -9.18 0.80
N PHE A 111 -8.31 -9.42 1.58
CA PHE A 111 -7.88 -10.78 1.93
C PHE A 111 -8.75 -11.39 3.03
N LEU A 112 -9.10 -10.60 4.05
CA LEU A 112 -10.01 -11.02 5.13
C LEU A 112 -11.40 -11.39 4.59
N LYS A 113 -11.87 -10.67 3.56
CA LYS A 113 -13.16 -10.90 2.87
C LYS A 113 -13.05 -11.86 1.69
N GLU A 114 -11.90 -12.50 1.51
CA GLU A 114 -11.63 -13.49 0.45
C GLU A 114 -11.91 -13.00 -0.99
N LYS A 115 -11.76 -11.70 -1.25
CA LYS A 115 -11.85 -11.12 -2.60
C LYS A 115 -10.62 -11.41 -3.46
N VAL A 116 -9.53 -11.88 -2.84
CA VAL A 116 -8.30 -12.30 -3.52
C VAL A 116 -8.33 -13.82 -3.67
N LYS A 117 -8.55 -14.30 -4.90
CA LYS A 117 -8.55 -15.74 -5.21
C LYS A 117 -7.12 -16.30 -5.16
N GLY A 118 -6.99 -17.58 -4.81
CA GLY A 118 -5.71 -18.30 -4.82
C GLY A 118 -4.69 -17.83 -3.78
N PHE A 119 -5.09 -17.02 -2.79
CA PHE A 119 -4.24 -16.61 -1.68
C PHE A 119 -4.18 -17.69 -0.60
N TYR A 120 -2.99 -17.92 -0.05
CA TYR A 120 -2.72 -18.85 1.05
C TYR A 120 -1.71 -18.23 2.02
N THR A 121 -1.97 -18.32 3.33
CA THR A 121 -1.07 -17.76 4.35
C THR A 121 0.27 -18.49 4.41
N THR A 122 0.30 -19.75 3.95
CA THR A 122 1.53 -20.56 3.88
C THR A 122 2.42 -20.22 2.68
N LYS A 123 1.87 -19.63 1.61
CA LYS A 123 2.61 -19.20 0.41
C LYS A 123 3.04 -17.74 0.54
N LYS A 124 3.98 -17.45 1.45
CA LYS A 124 4.36 -16.10 1.87
C LYS A 124 4.82 -15.18 0.73
N THR A 125 5.63 -15.69 -0.20
CA THR A 125 6.06 -14.95 -1.39
C THR A 125 4.86 -14.55 -2.24
N ARG A 126 4.03 -15.51 -2.65
CA ARG A 126 2.81 -15.22 -3.43
C ARG A 126 1.87 -14.27 -2.69
N PHE A 127 1.71 -14.42 -1.38
CA PHE A 127 0.88 -13.53 -0.58
C PHE A 127 1.42 -12.10 -0.57
N LEU A 128 2.73 -11.90 -0.43
CA LEU A 128 3.37 -10.59 -0.57
C LEU A 128 3.08 -9.96 -1.94
N LEU A 129 3.31 -10.70 -3.03
CA LEU A 129 3.08 -10.21 -4.38
C LEU A 129 1.60 -9.85 -4.62
N GLN A 130 0.68 -10.66 -4.09
CA GLN A 130 -0.75 -10.35 -4.16
C GLN A 130 -1.11 -9.08 -3.38
N ILE A 131 -0.42 -8.78 -2.26
CA ILE A 131 -0.59 -7.51 -1.55
C ILE A 131 -0.11 -6.37 -2.43
N PHE A 132 1.06 -6.47 -3.06
CA PHE A 132 1.56 -5.44 -3.98
C PHE A 132 0.61 -5.19 -5.16
N ALA A 133 0.15 -6.26 -5.82
CA ALA A 133 -0.85 -6.16 -6.89
C ALA A 133 -2.13 -5.46 -6.42
N ARG A 134 -2.60 -5.78 -5.21
CA ARG A 134 -3.78 -5.12 -4.63
C ARG A 134 -3.52 -3.64 -4.36
N VAL A 135 -2.34 -3.28 -3.88
CA VAL A 135 -1.94 -1.89 -3.65
C VAL A 135 -1.93 -1.10 -4.96
N ASN A 136 -1.31 -1.62 -6.02
CA ASN A 136 -1.31 -0.99 -7.35
C ASN A 136 -2.72 -0.75 -7.86
N LYS A 137 -3.58 -1.79 -7.79
CA LYS A 137 -4.97 -1.68 -8.20
C LYS A 137 -5.72 -0.55 -7.49
N TYR A 138 -5.48 -0.36 -6.19
CA TYR A 138 -6.10 0.73 -5.44
C TYR A 138 -5.51 2.10 -5.79
N TYR A 139 -4.20 2.20 -6.03
CA TYR A 139 -3.61 3.44 -6.55
C TYR A 139 -4.24 3.83 -7.89
N ILE A 140 -4.32 2.91 -8.85
CA ILE A 140 -4.94 3.14 -10.16
C ILE A 140 -6.41 3.57 -10.00
N SER A 141 -7.17 2.86 -9.15
CA SER A 141 -8.58 3.20 -8.89
C SER A 141 -8.75 4.62 -8.35
N TYR A 142 -7.89 5.04 -7.42
CA TYR A 142 -7.96 6.39 -6.84
C TYR A 142 -7.41 7.46 -7.79
N LEU A 143 -6.44 7.13 -8.64
CA LEU A 143 -5.96 8.01 -9.70
C LEU A 143 -7.08 8.33 -10.70
N HIS A 144 -7.88 7.35 -11.09
CA HIS A 144 -9.08 7.60 -11.91
C HIS A 144 -10.14 8.44 -11.16
N GLU A 145 -10.21 8.36 -9.84
CA GLU A 145 -11.09 9.23 -9.04
C GLU A 145 -10.60 10.67 -9.05
N VAL A 146 -9.29 10.88 -8.86
CA VAL A 146 -8.64 12.20 -8.98
C VAL A 146 -8.88 12.78 -10.38
N GLU A 147 -8.70 11.99 -11.44
CA GLU A 147 -8.98 12.44 -12.81
C GLU A 147 -10.41 12.96 -12.99
N ARG A 148 -11.41 12.23 -12.44
CA ARG A 148 -12.80 12.67 -12.50
C ARG A 148 -13.00 13.99 -11.75
N MET A 149 -12.43 14.11 -10.55
CA MET A 149 -12.51 15.35 -9.76
C MET A 149 -11.87 16.54 -10.48
N VAL A 150 -10.72 16.36 -11.13
CA VAL A 150 -10.07 17.40 -11.94
C VAL A 150 -11.01 17.85 -13.07
N LYS A 151 -11.54 16.91 -13.86
CA LYS A 151 -12.44 17.22 -14.98
C LYS A 151 -13.71 17.95 -14.55
N ASP A 152 -14.25 17.61 -13.38
CA ASP A 152 -15.45 18.27 -12.85
C ASP A 152 -15.15 19.71 -12.40
N ILE A 153 -13.97 19.96 -11.82
CA ILE A 153 -13.51 21.32 -11.51
C ILE A 153 -13.31 22.13 -12.79
N GLU A 154 -12.63 21.57 -13.80
CA GLU A 154 -12.39 22.23 -15.10
C GLU A 154 -13.70 22.63 -15.80
N LYS A 155 -14.71 21.74 -15.85
CA LYS A 155 -16.04 22.08 -16.37
C LYS A 155 -16.68 23.21 -15.59
N GLY A 156 -16.57 23.18 -14.27
CA GLY A 156 -17.09 24.23 -13.42
C GLY A 156 -16.41 25.58 -13.66
N LEU A 157 -15.11 25.59 -13.97
CA LEU A 157 -14.33 26.82 -14.18
C LEU A 157 -14.82 27.62 -15.39
N ALA A 158 -15.38 26.97 -16.42
CA ALA A 158 -15.99 27.66 -17.56
C ALA A 158 -17.17 28.59 -17.18
N TYR A 159 -17.76 28.40 -15.99
CA TYR A 159 -18.97 29.13 -15.57
C TYR A 159 -18.78 30.05 -14.34
N SER A 160 -17.78 29.82 -13.48
CA SER A 160 -17.53 30.71 -12.32
C SER A 160 -16.13 30.54 -11.70
N PHE A 161 -15.44 31.65 -11.47
CA PHE A 161 -14.13 31.72 -10.83
C PHE A 161 -14.31 31.99 -9.33
N LYS A 162 -14.26 30.94 -8.50
CA LYS A 162 -14.37 31.05 -7.03
C LYS A 162 -13.13 30.46 -6.35
N ASN A 163 -12.67 31.10 -5.28
CA ASN A 163 -11.53 30.65 -4.46
C ASN A 163 -11.64 29.17 -4.01
N GLU A 164 -12.86 28.68 -3.79
CA GLU A 164 -13.13 27.28 -3.43
C GLU A 164 -12.60 26.28 -4.46
N LYS A 165 -12.61 26.63 -5.77
CA LYS A 165 -12.09 25.74 -6.82
C LYS A 165 -10.57 25.65 -6.81
N ILE A 166 -9.89 26.76 -6.53
CA ILE A 166 -8.42 26.77 -6.39
C ILE A 166 -8.01 25.86 -5.22
N ILE A 167 -8.70 26.00 -4.07
CA ILE A 167 -8.41 25.21 -2.88
C ILE A 167 -8.58 23.72 -3.19
N SER A 168 -9.64 23.33 -3.91
CA SER A 168 -9.83 21.95 -4.34
C SER A 168 -8.72 21.46 -5.28
N LEU A 169 -8.25 22.28 -6.22
CA LEU A 169 -7.12 21.92 -7.09
C LEU A 169 -5.83 21.71 -6.28
N LEU A 170 -5.55 22.58 -5.29
CA LEU A 170 -4.40 22.42 -4.39
C LEU A 170 -4.50 21.14 -3.53
N GLU A 171 -5.70 20.76 -3.09
CA GLU A 171 -5.90 19.49 -2.38
C GLU A 171 -5.61 18.28 -3.28
N LEU A 172 -6.03 18.32 -4.55
CA LEU A 172 -5.75 17.26 -5.53
C LEU A 172 -4.27 17.19 -5.88
N GLU A 173 -3.59 18.33 -6.04
CA GLU A 173 -2.14 18.40 -6.24
C GLU A 173 -1.39 17.70 -5.10
N LYS A 174 -1.76 18.02 -3.86
CA LYS A 174 -1.16 17.41 -2.67
C LYS A 174 -1.33 15.89 -2.67
N ILE A 175 -2.50 15.38 -3.07
CA ILE A 175 -2.73 13.93 -3.21
C ILE A 175 -1.77 13.32 -4.25
N LEU A 176 -1.65 13.94 -5.43
CA LEU A 176 -0.76 13.47 -6.50
C LEU A 176 0.71 13.46 -6.07
N VAL A 177 1.18 14.46 -5.31
CA VAL A 177 2.55 14.49 -4.76
C VAL A 177 2.82 13.31 -3.81
N TYR A 178 1.90 13.04 -2.88
CA TYR A 178 2.04 11.88 -1.97
C TYR A 178 1.97 10.56 -2.71
N PHE A 179 1.10 10.46 -3.71
CA PHE A 179 1.00 9.29 -4.57
C PHE A 179 2.29 9.07 -5.35
N ASN A 180 2.84 10.12 -5.98
CA ASN A 180 4.09 10.04 -6.73
C ASN A 180 5.22 9.47 -5.88
N THR A 181 5.41 10.07 -4.70
CA THR A 181 6.45 9.65 -3.75
C THR A 181 6.24 8.20 -3.30
N SER A 182 5.00 7.81 -3.03
CA SER A 182 4.66 6.47 -2.57
C SER A 182 4.84 5.41 -3.66
N VAL A 183 4.35 5.66 -4.87
CA VAL A 183 4.42 4.73 -6.01
C VAL A 183 5.86 4.56 -6.50
N ILE A 184 6.67 5.62 -6.52
CA ILE A 184 8.10 5.52 -6.84
C ILE A 184 8.83 4.68 -5.78
N SER A 185 8.64 4.99 -4.49
CA SER A 185 9.31 4.25 -3.41
C SER A 185 8.90 2.78 -3.35
N ASN A 186 7.62 2.48 -3.60
CA ASN A 186 7.11 1.13 -3.75
C ASN A 186 7.75 0.41 -4.94
N GLY A 187 7.84 1.07 -6.10
CA GLY A 187 8.52 0.56 -7.29
C GLY A 187 9.96 0.16 -7.00
N ASN A 188 10.71 1.00 -6.30
CA ASN A 188 12.09 0.70 -5.90
C ASN A 188 12.20 -0.56 -5.01
N VAL A 189 11.25 -0.75 -4.08
CA VAL A 189 11.19 -1.97 -3.27
C VAL A 189 10.97 -3.21 -4.15
N MET A 190 10.01 -3.14 -5.09
CA MET A 190 9.69 -4.24 -5.99
C MET A 190 10.86 -4.57 -6.93
N GLU A 191 11.51 -3.57 -7.52
CA GLU A 191 12.70 -3.77 -8.35
C GLU A 191 13.86 -4.39 -7.56
N ARG A 192 14.04 -3.98 -6.30
CA ARG A 192 15.07 -4.53 -5.43
C ARG A 192 14.79 -5.98 -5.05
N ILE A 193 13.52 -6.37 -4.87
CA ILE A 193 13.13 -7.78 -4.69
C ILE A 193 13.43 -8.57 -5.97
N PHE A 194 13.05 -8.04 -7.13
CA PHE A 194 13.22 -8.70 -8.43
C PHE A 194 14.70 -8.95 -8.77
N ARG A 195 15.57 -7.94 -8.57
CA ARG A 195 17.01 -8.03 -8.91
C ARG A 195 17.88 -8.61 -7.79
N GLY A 196 17.49 -8.40 -6.54
CA GLY A 196 18.37 -8.62 -5.39
C GLY A 196 18.36 -10.03 -4.82
N ASN A 197 17.58 -10.96 -5.38
CA ASN A 197 17.37 -12.32 -4.84
C ASN A 197 17.03 -12.33 -3.33
N ILE A 198 16.38 -11.27 -2.84
CA ILE A 198 16.06 -11.08 -1.42
C ILE A 198 15.00 -12.11 -0.98
N ILE A 199 14.07 -12.42 -1.88
CA ILE A 199 13.02 -13.39 -1.68
C ILE A 199 13.14 -14.43 -2.78
N ARG A 200 12.98 -15.71 -2.43
CA ARG A 200 12.90 -16.78 -3.42
C ARG A 200 11.61 -16.60 -4.23
N LEU A 201 11.76 -16.25 -5.49
CA LEU A 201 10.71 -16.20 -6.50
C LEU A 201 10.79 -17.47 -7.35
N TYR A 202 9.67 -18.17 -7.49
CA TYR A 202 9.52 -19.21 -8.52
C TYR A 202 9.16 -18.53 -9.84
N GLU A 203 9.25 -19.23 -10.97
CA GLU A 203 8.98 -18.69 -12.32
C GLU A 203 7.65 -17.90 -12.38
N GLU A 204 6.53 -18.52 -11.96
CA GLU A 204 5.23 -17.83 -11.89
C GLU A 204 5.19 -16.61 -10.95
N ASP A 205 6.05 -16.58 -9.92
CA ASP A 205 6.15 -15.42 -9.01
C ASP A 205 7.01 -14.30 -9.63
N GLN A 206 7.96 -14.64 -10.49
CA GLN A 206 8.78 -13.67 -11.23
C GLN A 206 7.91 -12.95 -12.26
N ASP A 207 7.17 -13.70 -13.07
CA ASP A 207 6.24 -13.14 -14.06
C ASP A 207 5.22 -12.22 -13.39
N LEU A 208 4.63 -12.68 -12.27
CA LEU A 208 3.70 -11.88 -11.49
C LEU A 208 4.34 -10.59 -10.96
N LEU A 209 5.57 -10.64 -10.45
CA LEU A 209 6.26 -9.44 -9.97
C LEU A 209 6.59 -8.47 -11.11
N GLU A 210 6.96 -8.98 -12.28
CA GLU A 210 7.20 -8.17 -13.47
C GLU A 210 5.94 -7.42 -13.91
N ASP A 211 4.80 -8.11 -13.98
CA ASP A 211 3.50 -7.49 -14.27
C ASP A 211 3.16 -6.37 -13.27
N ILE A 212 3.37 -6.64 -11.97
CA ILE A 212 3.13 -5.64 -10.91
C ILE A 212 4.06 -4.43 -11.08
N ILE A 213 5.33 -4.63 -11.46
CA ILE A 213 6.26 -3.52 -11.71
C ILE A 213 5.80 -2.69 -12.92
N ILE A 214 5.30 -3.34 -13.98
CA ILE A 214 4.75 -2.65 -15.15
C ILE A 214 3.52 -1.82 -14.76
N GLU A 215 2.56 -2.38 -14.01
CA GLU A 215 1.39 -1.64 -13.51
C GLU A 215 1.80 -0.46 -12.61
N ASN A 216 2.85 -0.62 -11.79
CA ASN A 216 3.36 0.47 -10.95
C ASN A 216 3.95 1.61 -11.81
N LYS A 217 4.66 1.27 -12.90
CA LYS A 217 5.18 2.28 -13.85
C LYS A 217 4.04 3.03 -14.54
N GLN A 218 2.99 2.34 -14.94
CA GLN A 218 1.78 2.98 -15.48
C GLN A 218 1.14 3.95 -14.48
N ALA A 219 1.09 3.60 -13.19
CA ALA A 219 0.60 4.50 -12.16
C ALA A 219 1.45 5.79 -12.06
N ILE A 220 2.78 5.70 -12.20
CA ILE A 220 3.68 6.87 -12.25
C ILE A 220 3.36 7.75 -13.47
N GLU A 221 3.17 7.14 -14.65
CA GLU A 221 2.79 7.85 -15.87
C GLU A 221 1.46 8.60 -15.72
N MET A 222 0.44 7.94 -15.14
CA MET A 222 -0.86 8.57 -14.85
C MET A 222 -0.71 9.77 -13.90
N ILE A 223 0.10 9.64 -12.84
CA ILE A 223 0.37 10.73 -11.89
C ILE A 223 0.98 11.93 -12.61
N ASN A 224 1.97 11.70 -13.48
CA ASN A 224 2.61 12.77 -14.25
C ASN A 224 1.62 13.46 -15.19
N ILE A 225 0.79 12.70 -15.91
CA ILE A 225 -0.24 13.25 -16.79
C ILE A 225 -1.21 14.13 -16.01
N TYR A 226 -1.75 13.65 -14.89
CA TYR A 226 -2.73 14.40 -14.11
C TYR A 226 -2.12 15.61 -13.40
N THR A 227 -0.86 15.53 -12.99
CA THR A 227 -0.12 16.68 -12.45
C THR A 227 0.02 17.78 -13.51
N ASN A 228 0.43 17.41 -14.74
CA ASN A 228 0.57 18.36 -15.84
C ASN A 228 -0.75 19.04 -16.21
N ILE A 229 -1.85 18.27 -16.26
CA ILE A 229 -3.19 18.82 -16.50
C ILE A 229 -3.51 19.85 -15.41
N LEU A 230 -3.36 19.46 -14.15
CA LEU A 230 -3.71 20.28 -13.00
C LEU A 230 -2.89 21.58 -12.92
N THR A 231 -1.58 21.53 -13.17
CA THR A 231 -0.72 22.72 -13.27
C THR A 231 -1.19 23.63 -14.42
N SER A 232 -1.48 23.06 -15.59
CA SER A 232 -1.99 23.84 -16.74
C SER A 232 -3.31 24.55 -16.43
N SER A 233 -4.23 23.88 -15.72
CA SER A 233 -5.51 24.48 -15.31
C SER A 233 -5.29 25.61 -14.28
N MET A 234 -4.32 25.47 -13.36
CA MET A 234 -3.96 26.52 -12.41
C MET A 234 -3.32 27.75 -13.07
N ASP A 235 -2.41 27.55 -14.02
CA ASP A 235 -1.75 28.65 -14.76
C ASP A 235 -2.75 29.45 -15.59
N ALA A 236 -3.67 28.76 -16.28
CA ALA A 236 -4.75 29.40 -17.02
C ALA A 236 -5.63 30.25 -16.08
N TYR A 237 -5.89 29.76 -14.86
CA TYR A 237 -6.64 30.50 -13.85
C TYR A 237 -5.90 31.75 -13.36
N ALA A 238 -4.60 31.64 -13.05
CA ALA A 238 -3.78 32.76 -12.61
C ALA A 238 -3.74 33.88 -13.67
N SER A 239 -3.69 33.53 -14.96
CA SER A 239 -3.69 34.49 -16.07
C SER A 239 -5.03 35.22 -16.26
N ILE A 240 -6.17 34.67 -15.84
CA ILE A 240 -7.48 35.31 -15.97
C ILE A 240 -7.72 36.35 -14.85
N ILE A 241 -7.07 36.17 -13.71
CA ILE A 241 -7.24 37.04 -12.52
C ILE A 241 -6.20 38.16 -12.46
N SER A 242 -5.08 37.99 -13.17
CA SER A 242 -4.04 39.00 -13.34
C SER A 242 -4.46 40.04 -14.38
#